data_AF-A0A7S3G347-F1
#
_entry.id   AF-A0A7S3G347-F1
#
_cell.length_a   1.000
_cell.length_b   1.000
_cell.length_c   1.000
_cell.angle_alpha   90.00
_cell.angle_beta   90.00
_cell.angle_gamma   90.00
#
_symmetry.space_group_name_H-M   'P 1'
#
loop_
_entity.id
_entity.type
_entity.pdbx_description
1 polymer ?
#
loop_
_entity_poly.entity_id
_entity_poly.type
_entity_poly.pdbx_seq_one_letter_code
_entity_poly.pdbx_strand_id
1 'polypeptide(L)'
;MNRDKAPFVFTPEFLYVMGGNKSDGYNKFVDYCTRAYNVLRKHAHLFINLFAMMLSTGIPELKTADDIGYMRDAFTLDKTDKEAADFFISLITESLNTSMTRINNYIHIMAHQSRV
;
A
#
# COMPACT_ATOMS: atom_id res chain seq x y z
N MET A 1 -3.57 14.86 13.60
CA MET A 1 -3.53 15.18 12.16
C MET A 1 -3.31 13.86 11.42
N ASN A 2 -4.40 13.24 10.96
CA ASN A 2 -4.41 11.86 10.48
C ASN A 2 -3.77 11.82 9.08
N ARG A 3 -2.49 11.45 9.00
CA ARG A 3 -1.79 11.27 7.72
C ARG A 3 -2.20 9.92 7.12
N ASP A 4 -2.75 10.01 5.91
CA ASP A 4 -3.01 8.95 4.94
C ASP A 4 -4.13 7.94 5.26
N LYS A 5 -5.28 8.18 4.62
CA LYS A 5 -6.39 7.22 4.51
C LYS A 5 -6.13 6.14 3.43
N ALA A 6 -5.01 6.20 2.73
CA ALA A 6 -4.69 5.26 1.66
C ALA A 6 -3.75 4.17 2.19
N PRO A 7 -3.95 2.89 1.80
CA PRO A 7 -3.07 1.79 2.20
C PRO A 7 -1.59 2.02 1.89
N PHE A 8 -1.27 2.68 0.77
CA PHE A 8 0.07 3.18 0.47
C PHE A 8 0.03 4.34 -0.54
N VAL A 9 1.19 4.98 -0.74
CA VAL A 9 1.35 6.09 -1.67
C VAL A 9 1.32 5.58 -3.11
N PHE A 10 0.15 5.64 -3.73
CA PHE A 10 0.00 5.41 -5.15
C PHE A 10 -1.05 6.38 -5.72
N THR A 11 -0.57 7.33 -6.52
CA THR A 11 -1.37 8.48 -6.97
C THR A 11 -1.72 8.40 -8.47
N PRO A 12 -2.72 9.17 -8.95
CA PRO A 12 -3.10 9.19 -10.35
C PRO A 12 -1.95 9.62 -11.28
N GLU A 13 -1.00 10.42 -10.80
CA GLU A 13 0.19 10.81 -11.56
C GLU A 13 1.09 9.61 -11.85
N PHE A 14 1.30 8.71 -10.88
CA PHE A 14 2.03 7.47 -11.12
C PHE A 14 1.32 6.59 -12.14
N LEU A 15 -0.02 6.48 -12.04
CA LEU A 15 -0.83 5.75 -13.01
C LEU A 15 -0.73 6.36 -14.42
N TYR A 16 -0.75 7.69 -14.52
CA TYR A 16 -0.63 8.42 -15.77
C TYR A 16 0.72 8.14 -16.45
N VAL A 17 1.82 8.20 -15.70
CA VAL A 17 3.17 7.86 -16.21
C VAL A 17 3.27 6.42 -16.69
N MET A 18 2.54 5.49 -16.06
CA MET A 18 2.45 4.10 -16.51
C MET A 18 1.57 3.91 -17.75
N GLY A 19 0.84 4.92 -18.22
CA GLY A 19 -0.03 4.85 -19.39
C GLY A 19 -1.51 4.56 -19.08
N GLY A 20 -1.93 4.63 -17.82
CA GLY A 20 -3.31 4.41 -17.39
C GLY A 20 -3.61 2.98 -16.92
N ASN A 21 -4.82 2.76 -16.40
CA ASN A 21 -5.24 1.53 -15.73
C ASN A 21 -5.37 0.28 -16.62
N LYS A 22 -5.27 0.43 -17.93
CA LYS A 22 -5.31 -0.66 -18.91
C LYS A 22 -4.02 -0.79 -19.71
N SER A 23 -2.99 -0.01 -19.36
CA SER A 23 -1.72 -0.09 -20.06
C SER A 23 -0.95 -1.35 -19.66
N ASP A 24 -0.07 -1.79 -20.57
CA ASP A 24 0.92 -2.82 -20.27
C ASP A 24 1.84 -2.40 -19.11
N GLY A 25 2.14 -1.10 -18.98
CA GLY A 25 2.93 -0.57 -17.86
C GLY A 25 2.27 -0.80 -16.51
N TYR A 26 0.97 -0.52 -16.39
CA TYR A 26 0.21 -0.76 -15.17
C TYR A 26 0.09 -2.26 -14.86
N ASN A 27 -0.19 -3.09 -15.86
CA ASN A 27 -0.27 -4.54 -15.68
C ASN A 27 1.05 -5.14 -15.18
N LYS A 28 2.19 -4.70 -15.74
CA LYS A 28 3.53 -5.10 -15.26
C LYS A 28 3.80 -4.62 -13.84
N PHE A 29 3.41 -3.39 -13.49
CA PHE A 29 3.52 -2.88 -12.13
C PHE A 29 2.77 -3.79 -11.15
N VAL A 30 1.52 -4.13 -11.45
CA VAL A 30 0.70 -5.02 -10.61
C VAL A 30 1.32 -6.42 -10.49
N ASP A 31 1.80 -7.01 -11.59
CA ASP A 31 2.48 -8.32 -11.58
C ASP A 31 3.73 -8.29 -10.69
N TYR A 32 4.60 -7.29 -10.88
CA TYR A 32 5.83 -7.18 -10.10
C TYR A 32 5.55 -6.95 -8.62
N CYS A 33 4.58 -6.10 -8.27
CA CYS A 33 4.21 -5.84 -6.88
C CYS A 33 3.66 -7.10 -6.20
N THR A 34 2.74 -7.82 -6.84
CA THR A 34 2.15 -9.04 -6.26
C THR A 34 3.18 -10.16 -6.10
N ARG A 35 4.09 -10.33 -7.08
CA ARG A 35 5.20 -11.28 -6.98
C ARG A 35 6.18 -10.91 -5.89
N ALA A 36 6.60 -9.64 -5.82
CA ALA A 36 7.50 -9.16 -4.78
C ALA A 36 6.87 -9.32 -3.39
N TYR A 37 5.58 -9.01 -3.24
CA TYR A 37 4.84 -9.21 -2.00
C TYR A 37 4.87 -10.67 -1.55
N ASN A 38 4.61 -11.61 -2.45
CA ASN A 38 4.68 -13.04 -2.14
C ASN A 38 6.10 -13.52 -1.79
N VAL A 39 7.14 -12.99 -2.45
CA VAL A 39 8.53 -13.27 -2.05
C VAL A 39 8.80 -12.79 -0.64
N LEU A 40 8.43 -11.55 -0.31
CA LEU A 40 8.62 -11.00 1.04
C LEU A 40 7.85 -11.79 2.09
N ARG A 41 6.60 -12.17 1.81
CA ARG A 41 5.77 -13.01 2.69
C ARG A 41 6.41 -14.33 3.04
N LYS A 42 7.02 -15.02 2.06
CA LYS A 42 7.73 -16.28 2.28
C LYS A 42 8.92 -16.14 3.23
N HIS A 43 9.45 -14.93 3.38
CA HIS A 43 10.53 -14.60 4.30
C HIS A 43 10.06 -13.79 5.52
N ALA A 44 8.77 -13.67 5.78
CA ALA A 44 8.22 -12.83 6.85
C ALA A 44 8.79 -13.14 8.25
N HIS A 45 9.05 -14.42 8.55
CA HIS A 45 9.64 -14.82 9.82
C HIS A 45 11.02 -14.18 10.07
N LEU A 46 11.83 -14.01 9.02
CA LEU A 46 13.12 -13.32 9.12
C LEU A 46 12.91 -11.86 9.54
N PHE A 47 12.01 -11.15 8.87
CA PHE A 47 11.69 -9.76 9.19
C PHE A 47 11.16 -9.63 10.63
N ILE A 48 10.19 -10.47 11.02
CA ILE A 48 9.62 -10.45 12.38
C ILE A 48 10.70 -10.69 13.44
N ASN A 49 11.59 -11.66 13.23
CA ASN A 49 12.66 -11.96 14.18
C ASN A 49 13.70 -10.83 14.28
N LEU A 50 14.07 -10.21 13.15
CA LEU A 50 14.97 -9.06 13.13
C LEU A 50 14.39 -7.89 13.93
N PHE A 51 13.11 -7.56 13.70
CA PHE A 51 12.44 -6.50 14.45
C PHE A 51 12.26 -6.84 15.93
N ALA A 52 12.02 -8.10 16.28
CA ALA A 52 11.97 -8.54 17.66
C ALA A 52 13.31 -8.32 18.39
N MET A 53 14.44 -8.58 17.73
CA MET A 53 15.77 -8.29 18.30
C MET A 53 16.04 -6.78 18.42
N MET A 54 15.40 -5.96 17.58
CA MET A 54 15.55 -4.51 17.61
C MET A 54 14.74 -3.82 18.73
N LEU A 55 13.83 -4.52 19.42
CA LEU A 55 13.07 -3.94 20.54
C LEU A 55 13.97 -3.36 21.63
N SER A 56 15.16 -3.94 21.83
CA SER A 56 16.11 -3.50 22.85
C SER A 56 17.00 -2.32 22.41
N THR A 57 16.91 -1.85 21.16
CA THR A 57 17.79 -0.79 20.65
C THR A 57 17.30 0.62 20.96
N GLY A 58 16.12 0.76 21.58
CA GLY A 58 15.58 2.06 22.01
C GLY A 58 15.01 2.93 20.88
N ILE A 59 14.67 2.33 19.72
CA ILE A 59 14.04 3.04 18.61
C ILE A 59 12.64 3.51 19.05
N PRO A 60 12.32 4.82 18.96
CA PRO A 60 11.05 5.36 19.44
C PRO A 60 9.80 4.70 18.83
N GLU A 61 9.92 4.26 17.58
CA GLU A 61 8.87 3.66 16.76
C GLU A 61 8.72 2.13 16.94
N LEU A 62 9.58 1.50 17.75
CA LEU A 62 9.63 0.04 17.93
C LEU A 62 10.00 -0.28 19.39
N LYS A 63 9.00 -0.23 20.28
CA LYS A 63 9.19 -0.34 21.74
C LYS A 63 8.63 -1.60 22.35
N THR A 64 7.59 -2.17 21.73
CA THR A 64 6.79 -3.26 22.28
C THR A 64 6.59 -4.36 21.24
N ALA A 65 6.28 -5.57 21.70
CA ALA A 65 5.91 -6.66 20.80
C ALA A 65 4.65 -6.33 19.98
N ASP A 66 3.76 -5.50 20.51
CA ASP A 66 2.57 -5.01 19.81
C ASP A 66 2.94 -4.14 18.60
N ASP A 67 4.05 -3.39 18.69
CA ASP A 67 4.62 -2.64 17.56
C ASP A 67 5.15 -3.56 16.44
N ILE A 68 5.23 -4.88 16.66
CA ILE A 68 5.58 -5.89 15.64
C ILE A 68 4.33 -6.65 15.16
N GLY A 69 3.25 -6.63 15.95
CA GLY A 69 2.00 -7.33 15.64
C GLY A 69 1.46 -7.00 14.26
N TYR A 70 1.50 -5.71 13.89
CA TYR A 70 1.04 -5.25 12.56
C TYR A 70 1.81 -5.88 11.40
N MET A 71 3.07 -6.32 11.59
CA MET A 71 3.84 -6.95 10.54
C MET A 71 3.23 -8.30 10.14
N ARG A 72 2.62 -9.03 11.08
CA ARG A 72 1.93 -10.29 10.77
C ARG A 72 0.71 -10.03 9.88
N ASP A 73 -0.04 -8.98 10.20
CA ASP A 73 -1.20 -8.56 9.42
C ASP A 73 -0.76 -8.06 8.04
N ALA A 74 0.32 -7.27 7.97
CA ALA A 74 0.88 -6.76 6.73
C ALA A 74 1.37 -7.88 5.80
N PHE A 75 1.90 -8.98 6.32
CA PHE A 75 2.31 -10.15 5.54
C PHE A 75 1.17 -11.14 5.24
N THR A 76 -0.03 -10.98 5.83
CA THR A 76 -1.20 -11.85 5.58
C THR A 76 -0.87 -13.36 5.60
N LEU A 77 -0.09 -13.81 6.59
CA LEU A 77 0.50 -15.16 6.62
C LEU A 77 -0.51 -16.31 6.62
N ASP A 78 -1.78 -16.03 6.90
CA ASP A 78 -2.93 -16.94 6.84
C ASP A 78 -3.40 -17.25 5.41
N LYS A 79 -2.98 -16.47 4.41
CA LYS A 79 -3.48 -16.54 3.02
C LYS A 79 -2.60 -17.37 2.12
N THR A 80 -3.18 -17.97 1.08
CA THR A 80 -2.43 -18.55 -0.04
C THR A 80 -1.75 -17.46 -0.88
N ASP A 81 -0.75 -17.82 -1.70
CA ASP A 81 -0.07 -16.88 -2.62
C ASP A 81 -1.06 -16.14 -3.55
N LYS A 82 -2.14 -16.82 -3.97
CA LYS A 82 -3.19 -16.22 -4.80
C LYS A 82 -4.03 -15.21 -4.02
N GLU A 83 -4.55 -15.61 -2.86
CA GLU A 83 -5.36 -14.71 -2.02
C GLU A 83 -4.56 -13.48 -1.55
N ALA A 84 -3.26 -13.66 -1.31
CA ALA A 84 -2.33 -12.58 -0.99
C ALA A 84 -2.14 -11.59 -2.13
N ALA A 85 -1.98 -12.11 -3.35
CA ALA A 85 -1.89 -11.27 -4.55
C ALA A 85 -3.20 -10.50 -4.78
N ASP A 86 -4.36 -11.18 -4.66
CA ASP A 86 -5.68 -10.58 -4.81
C ASP A 86 -5.91 -9.49 -3.74
N PHE A 87 -5.48 -9.73 -2.49
CA PHE A 87 -5.49 -8.73 -1.43
C PHE A 87 -4.61 -7.53 -1.77
N PHE A 88 -3.36 -7.74 -2.21
CA PHE A 88 -2.46 -6.63 -2.55
C PHE A 88 -3.01 -5.80 -3.73
N ILE A 89 -3.65 -6.44 -4.72
CA ILE A 89 -4.36 -5.76 -5.81
C ILE A 89 -5.49 -4.87 -5.29
N SER A 90 -6.25 -5.33 -4.28
CA SER A 90 -7.28 -4.48 -3.66
C SER A 90 -6.69 -3.24 -3.00
N LEU A 91 -5.51 -3.34 -2.37
CA LEU A 91 -4.82 -2.20 -1.77
C LEU A 91 -4.31 -1.21 -2.84
N ILE A 92 -3.82 -1.69 -3.99
CA ILE A 92 -3.47 -0.85 -5.15
C ILE A 92 -4.69 -0.06 -5.61
N THR A 93 -5.83 -0.75 -5.74
CA THR A 93 -7.08 -0.16 -6.21
C THR A 93 -7.63 0.88 -5.22
N GLU A 94 -7.59 0.57 -3.93
CA GLU A 94 -8.01 1.47 -2.85
C GLU A 94 -7.13 2.72 -2.78
N SER A 95 -5.81 2.56 -2.94
CA SER A 95 -4.85 3.67 -2.93
C SER A 95 -5.09 4.62 -4.12
N LEU A 96 -5.37 4.06 -5.31
CA LEU A 96 -5.78 4.85 -6.47
C LEU A 96 -7.11 5.57 -6.23
N ASN A 97 -8.14 4.88 -5.73
CA ASN A 97 -9.45 5.48 -5.53
C ASN A 97 -9.43 6.59 -4.49
N THR A 98 -8.68 6.43 -3.39
CA THR A 98 -8.53 7.47 -2.37
C THR A 98 -7.86 8.71 -2.96
N SER A 99 -6.80 8.52 -3.75
CA SER A 99 -6.06 9.63 -4.36
C SER A 99 -6.85 10.29 -5.51
N MET A 100 -7.49 9.49 -6.36
CA MET A 100 -8.34 9.94 -7.45
C MET A 100 -9.57 10.68 -6.94
N THR A 101 -10.21 10.20 -5.87
CA THR A 101 -11.34 10.89 -5.23
C THR A 101 -10.92 12.27 -4.72
N ARG A 102 -9.70 12.42 -4.19
CA ARG A 102 -9.19 13.72 -3.74
C ARG A 102 -8.98 14.69 -4.91
N ILE A 103 -8.40 14.24 -6.02
CA ILE A 103 -8.25 15.07 -7.23
C ILE A 103 -9.61 15.41 -7.83
N ASN A 104 -10.50 14.41 -7.94
CA ASN A 104 -11.86 14.61 -8.45
C ASN A 104 -12.61 15.65 -7.61
N ASN A 105 -12.57 15.53 -6.28
CA ASN A 105 -13.18 16.52 -5.38
C ASN A 105 -12.54 17.90 -5.53
N TYR A 106 -11.22 17.99 -5.70
CA TYR A 106 -10.53 19.26 -5.93
C TYR A 106 -10.98 19.93 -7.24
N ILE A 107 -11.02 19.18 -8.34
CA ILE A 107 -11.51 19.66 -9.65
C ILE A 107 -12.97 20.08 -9.56
N HIS A 108 -13.83 19.29 -8.89
CA HIS A 108 -15.24 19.63 -8.69
C HIS A 108 -15.43 20.94 -7.90
N ILE A 109 -14.65 21.17 -6.83
CA ILE A 109 -14.71 22.41 -6.04
C ILE A 109 -14.28 23.62 -6.89
N MET A 110 -13.19 23.48 -7.65
CA MET A 110 -12.73 24.54 -8.56
C MET A 110 -13.74 24.85 -9.67
N ALA A 111 -14.36 23.83 -10.24
CA ALA A 111 -15.39 23.97 -11.27
C ALA A 111 -16.69 24.61 -10.73
N HIS A 112 -17.00 24.42 -9.44
CA HIS A 112 -18.12 25.11 -8.78
C HIS A 112 -17.78 26.56 -8.39
N GLN A 113 -16.53 26.86 -8.02
CA GLN A 113 -16.09 28.23 -7.69
C GLN A 113 -15.93 29.14 -8.92
N SER A 114 -15.86 28.58 -10.13
CA SER A 114 -15.78 29.34 -11.39
C SER A 114 -17.15 29.64 -12.03
N ARG A 115 -18.24 29.37 -11.30
CA ARG A 115 -19.63 29.64 -11.70
C ARG A 115 -20.36 30.68 -10.82
N VAL A 116 -19.61 31.50 -10.07
CA VAL A 116 -20.11 32.68 -9.35
C VAL A 116 -19.33 33.90 -9.78
#